data_AF-A0A5R9E6Q5-F1
#
_entry.id   AF-A0A5R9E6Q5-F1
#
_cell.length_a   1.000
_cell.length_b   1.000
_cell.length_c   1.000
_cell.angle_alpha   90.00
_cell.angle_beta   90.00
_cell.angle_gamma   90.00
#
_symmetry.space_group_name_H-M   'P 1'
#
loop_
_entity.id
_entity.type
_entity.pdbx_description
1 polymer ?
#
loop_
_entity_poly.entity_id
_entity_poly.type
_entity_poly.pdbx_seq_one_letter_code
_entity_poly.pdbx_strand_id
1 'polypeptide(L)'
;MTHRKPRTGHGGRRAARFGMLVAACAAGFATASPAGASSLSAGNRYVGIAVDEAHANAGPGHRFDYDDEFAVHELGTRLGVGARNRAVARSAGCTLDNPCRSVALSFQVVTVTGTITRLNAANTSRAVNDHCDGCQTFAGAYQFIVSTPYSFTLSRPVRNELARLERRLGELERSREPIATVRSRADSLAAEVVNLLRGAVASAPRGEAVNPLQSFRPTVTMRRHID
;
A
#
# COMPACT_ATOMS: atom_id res chain seq x y z
N MET A 1 24.77 1.35 -4.79
CA MET A 1 24.33 0.36 -5.80
C MET A 1 22.83 0.20 -5.69
N THR A 2 22.08 0.97 -6.47
CA THR A 2 20.62 1.02 -6.44
C THR A 2 20.08 0.18 -7.58
N HIS A 3 19.51 -0.98 -7.24
CA HIS A 3 18.87 -1.87 -8.21
C HIS A 3 17.49 -1.29 -8.58
N ARG A 4 17.42 -0.57 -9.71
CA ARG A 4 16.16 -0.12 -10.30
C ARG A 4 15.59 -1.25 -11.16
N LYS A 5 14.35 -1.68 -10.89
CA LYS A 5 13.63 -2.66 -11.72
C LYS A 5 12.95 -1.91 -12.88
N PRO A 6 13.07 -2.34 -14.15
CA PRO A 6 12.46 -1.65 -15.27
C PRO A 6 10.97 -1.97 -15.37
N ARG A 7 10.16 -0.95 -15.69
CA ARG A 7 8.74 -1.09 -16.03
C ARG A 7 8.61 -1.58 -17.47
N THR A 8 7.96 -2.72 -17.69
CA THR A 8 7.64 -3.25 -19.02
C THR A 8 6.43 -2.52 -19.61
N GLY A 9 6.67 -1.71 -20.64
CA GLY A 9 5.62 -1.11 -21.47
C GLY A 9 4.91 -2.15 -22.33
N HIS A 10 3.58 -2.04 -22.42
CA HIS A 10 2.75 -2.82 -23.34
C HIS A 10 2.95 -2.31 -24.77
N GLY A 11 3.92 -2.90 -25.48
CA GLY A 11 4.15 -2.70 -26.91
C GLY A 11 3.34 -3.69 -27.74
N GLY A 12 2.48 -3.16 -28.61
CA GLY A 12 1.49 -3.89 -29.40
C GLY A 12 2.07 -4.94 -30.36
N ARG A 13 1.26 -5.98 -30.55
CA ARG A 13 1.42 -7.05 -31.54
C ARG A 13 1.55 -6.48 -32.96
N ARG A 14 2.65 -6.81 -33.64
CA ARG A 14 2.69 -6.91 -35.11
C ARG A 14 3.46 -8.16 -35.49
N ALA A 15 2.72 -9.22 -35.84
CA ALA A 15 3.26 -10.42 -36.44
C ALA A 15 3.52 -10.14 -37.92
N ALA A 16 4.78 -10.01 -38.31
CA ALA A 16 5.18 -10.06 -39.71
C ALA A 16 5.50 -11.51 -40.06
N ARG A 17 4.70 -12.07 -40.96
CA ARG A 17 4.89 -13.39 -41.57
C ARG A 17 6.01 -13.28 -42.59
N PHE A 18 7.03 -14.13 -42.50
CA PHE A 18 7.94 -14.40 -43.61
C PHE A 18 8.37 -15.87 -43.61
N GLY A 19 8.15 -16.51 -44.77
CA GLY A 19 9.11 -17.42 -45.39
C GLY A 19 9.18 -18.85 -44.87
N MET A 20 8.58 -19.76 -45.63
CA MET A 20 8.72 -21.22 -45.56
C MET A 20 9.96 -21.71 -46.34
N LEU A 21 10.38 -22.97 -46.05
CA LEU A 21 11.36 -23.87 -46.72
C LEU A 21 12.66 -24.01 -45.90
N VAL A 22 13.18 -25.18 -45.51
CA VAL A 22 13.28 -26.50 -46.17
C VAL A 22 13.28 -27.64 -45.13
N ALA A 23 12.79 -28.82 -45.54
CA ALA A 23 12.71 -30.07 -44.78
C ALA A 23 14.08 -30.76 -44.58
N ALA A 24 14.26 -31.42 -43.42
CA ALA A 24 15.09 -32.60 -43.29
C ALA A 24 14.66 -33.43 -42.07
N CYS A 25 14.24 -34.67 -42.33
CA CYS A 25 13.87 -35.67 -41.33
C CYS A 25 15.09 -36.14 -40.53
N ALA A 26 14.99 -36.13 -39.20
CA ALA A 26 15.76 -37.01 -38.34
C ALA A 26 14.91 -37.37 -37.12
N ALA A 27 14.56 -38.64 -37.02
CA ALA A 27 13.88 -39.23 -35.88
C ALA A 27 14.82 -39.17 -34.67
N GLY A 28 14.47 -38.35 -33.68
CA GLY A 28 15.09 -38.32 -32.36
C GLY A 28 13.98 -38.36 -31.34
N PHE A 29 14.02 -39.36 -30.46
CA PHE A 29 13.05 -39.54 -29.37
C PHE A 29 12.85 -38.21 -28.63
N ALA A 30 11.67 -37.63 -28.78
CA ALA A 30 11.23 -36.55 -27.91
C ALA A 30 11.03 -37.17 -26.53
N THR A 31 12.07 -37.18 -25.70
CA THR A 31 11.86 -37.13 -24.26
C THR A 31 11.12 -35.81 -24.06
N ALA A 32 9.79 -35.89 -23.98
CA ALA A 32 8.97 -34.83 -23.45
C ALA A 32 9.52 -34.60 -22.04
N SER A 33 10.47 -33.68 -21.94
CA SER A 33 10.80 -33.06 -20.67
C SER A 33 9.45 -32.58 -20.18
N PRO A 34 8.94 -33.04 -19.02
CA PRO A 34 7.81 -32.36 -18.43
C PRO A 34 8.30 -30.93 -18.34
N ALA A 35 7.72 -30.04 -19.15
CA ALA A 35 7.83 -28.62 -18.91
C ALA A 35 7.40 -28.52 -17.46
N GLY A 36 8.37 -28.32 -16.58
CA GLY A 36 8.12 -28.23 -15.16
C GLY A 36 7.06 -27.17 -15.07
N ALA A 37 5.83 -27.60 -14.81
CA ALA A 37 4.82 -26.70 -14.33
C ALA A 37 5.49 -26.17 -13.07
N SER A 38 6.03 -24.96 -13.17
CA SER A 38 6.39 -24.18 -12.02
C SER A 38 5.12 -24.21 -11.20
N SER A 39 5.09 -25.09 -10.20
CA SER A 39 4.07 -25.14 -9.19
C SER A 39 4.26 -23.82 -8.47
N LEU A 40 3.66 -22.76 -9.03
CA LEU A 40 3.42 -21.51 -8.36
C LEU A 40 2.72 -21.94 -7.09
N SER A 41 3.52 -21.86 -6.02
CA SER A 41 3.24 -22.43 -4.72
C SER A 41 1.76 -22.36 -4.39
N ALA A 42 1.12 -23.53 -4.31
CA ALA A 42 -0.18 -23.69 -3.65
C ALA A 42 -0.11 -23.29 -2.17
N GLY A 43 1.08 -22.94 -1.65
CA GLY A 43 1.38 -22.66 -0.25
C GLY A 43 1.04 -21.26 0.26
N ASN A 44 0.50 -20.33 -0.53
CA ASN A 44 0.24 -18.97 -0.02
C ASN A 44 -1.20 -18.46 -0.12
N ARG A 45 -2.19 -19.35 -0.28
CA ARG A 45 -3.61 -18.96 -0.17
C ARG A 45 -4.03 -18.61 1.27
N TYR A 46 -3.24 -19.04 2.24
CA TYR A 46 -3.53 -18.87 3.66
C TYR A 46 -3.04 -17.53 4.22
N VAL A 47 -2.01 -16.91 3.64
CA VAL A 47 -1.44 -15.66 4.14
C VAL A 47 -1.63 -14.53 3.13
N GLY A 48 -2.25 -13.44 3.56
CA GLY A 48 -2.29 -12.19 2.79
C GLY A 48 -1.17 -11.24 3.22
N ILE A 49 -0.55 -10.56 2.25
CA ILE A 49 0.53 -9.60 2.50
C ILE A 49 0.16 -8.25 1.90
N ALA A 50 0.31 -7.17 2.67
CA ALA A 50 0.18 -5.79 2.25
C ALA A 50 1.44 -5.02 2.68
N VAL A 51 2.07 -4.29 1.76
CA VAL A 51 3.30 -3.52 2.00
C VAL A 51 3.21 -2.20 1.25
N ASP A 52 3.21 -1.09 1.99
CA ASP A 52 3.16 0.27 1.47
C ASP A 52 4.29 1.11 2.10
N GLU A 53 4.85 2.04 1.31
CA GLU A 53 5.94 2.93 1.67
C GLU A 53 5.85 4.30 0.95
N ALA A 54 5.86 5.38 1.72
CA ALA A 54 6.07 6.74 1.22
C ALA A 54 7.48 7.24 1.59
N HIS A 55 8.17 7.89 0.66
CA HIS A 55 9.55 8.34 0.80
C HIS A 55 9.80 9.76 0.23
N ALA A 56 10.22 10.71 1.06
CA ALA A 56 10.61 12.08 0.65
C ALA A 56 12.05 12.46 1.07
N ASN A 57 12.81 13.10 0.18
CA ASN A 57 14.18 13.57 0.36
C ASN A 57 14.42 14.98 -0.21
N ALA A 58 14.61 15.97 0.67
CA ALA A 58 14.94 17.33 0.26
C ALA A 58 16.38 17.75 0.64
N GLY A 59 16.95 18.64 -0.18
CA GLY A 59 18.26 19.23 0.04
C GLY A 59 18.52 20.45 -0.85
N PRO A 60 19.73 21.05 -0.86
CA PRO A 60 19.97 22.31 -1.57
C PRO A 60 19.70 22.26 -3.07
N GLY A 61 19.91 21.10 -3.71
CA GLY A 61 19.62 20.88 -5.12
C GLY A 61 18.15 20.58 -5.43
N HIS A 62 17.36 20.18 -4.43
CA HIS A 62 15.94 19.85 -4.57
C HIS A 62 15.22 20.16 -3.24
N ARG A 63 14.80 21.42 -3.08
CA ARG A 63 14.38 21.95 -1.78
C ARG A 63 13.02 21.45 -1.30
N PHE A 64 12.21 20.88 -2.17
CA PHE A 64 10.87 20.41 -1.84
C PHE A 64 10.71 19.03 -2.43
N ASP A 65 10.51 18.03 -1.58
CA ASP A 65 10.17 16.69 -2.01
C ASP A 65 8.99 16.17 -1.19
N TYR A 66 8.09 15.49 -1.85
CA TYR A 66 6.84 15.06 -1.27
C TYR A 66 6.50 13.68 -1.82
N ASP A 67 6.02 12.80 -0.95
CA ASP A 67 5.49 11.52 -1.38
C ASP A 67 4.25 11.13 -0.57
N ASP A 68 3.23 10.67 -1.26
CA ASP A 68 2.00 10.16 -0.67
C ASP A 68 1.67 8.78 -1.25
N GLU A 69 1.35 7.83 -0.37
CA GLU A 69 0.78 6.55 -0.75
C GLU A 69 -0.52 6.31 0.00
N PHE A 70 -1.61 6.16 -0.74
CA PHE A 70 -2.89 5.69 -0.22
C PHE A 70 -3.25 4.38 -0.92
N ALA A 71 -3.14 3.26 -0.20
CA ALA A 71 -3.39 1.94 -0.77
C ALA A 71 -4.54 1.22 -0.05
N VAL A 72 -5.36 0.53 -0.83
CA VAL A 72 -6.46 -0.30 -0.35
C VAL A 72 -6.23 -1.74 -0.78
N HIS A 73 -5.98 -2.61 0.20
CA HIS A 73 -5.70 -4.03 0.02
C HIS A 73 -6.87 -4.87 0.53
N GLU A 74 -7.64 -5.47 -0.37
CA GLU A 74 -8.70 -6.42 0.00
C GLU A 74 -8.20 -7.85 -0.14
N LEU A 75 -7.73 -8.41 0.98
CA LEU A 75 -7.07 -9.71 1.01
C LEU A 75 -8.07 -10.88 0.95
N GLY A 76 -9.37 -10.64 1.16
CA GLY A 76 -10.39 -11.69 1.20
C GLY A 76 -10.15 -12.69 2.34
N THR A 77 -10.58 -13.94 2.17
CA THR A 77 -10.48 -14.98 3.22
C THR A 77 -9.04 -15.42 3.45
N ARG A 78 -8.49 -15.20 4.64
CA ARG A 78 -7.11 -15.58 5.00
C ARG A 78 -7.03 -16.15 6.42
N LEU A 79 -6.03 -16.99 6.67
CA LEU A 79 -5.68 -17.49 8.02
C LEU A 79 -4.57 -16.65 8.67
N GLY A 80 -3.70 -16.04 7.87
CA GLY A 80 -2.65 -15.14 8.34
C GLY A 80 -2.59 -13.85 7.55
N VAL A 81 -2.17 -12.76 8.19
CA VAL A 81 -1.96 -11.46 7.54
C VAL A 81 -0.63 -10.86 7.98
N GLY A 82 0.18 -10.45 7.01
CA GLY A 82 1.34 -9.58 7.19
C GLY A 82 1.06 -8.21 6.58
N ALA A 83 1.01 -7.17 7.40
CA ALA A 83 0.77 -5.79 6.96
C ALA A 83 1.94 -4.90 7.38
N ARG A 84 2.60 -4.24 6.42
CA ARG A 84 3.69 -3.30 6.68
C ARG A 84 3.36 -1.97 6.04
N ASN A 85 3.44 -0.91 6.81
CA ASN A 85 3.20 0.44 6.36
C ASN A 85 4.37 1.34 6.82
N ARG A 86 4.92 2.13 5.90
CA ARG A 86 6.12 2.92 6.17
C ARG A 86 6.03 4.34 5.60
N ALA A 87 6.47 5.33 6.36
CA ALA A 87 6.70 6.68 5.84
C ALA A 87 8.09 7.17 6.25
N VAL A 88 8.91 7.65 5.31
CA VAL A 88 10.25 8.18 5.59
C VAL A 88 10.42 9.53 4.93
N ALA A 89 10.80 10.53 5.72
CA ALA A 89 11.11 11.85 5.22
C ALA A 89 12.47 12.32 5.75
N ARG A 90 13.28 12.92 4.88
CA ARG A 90 14.59 13.45 5.24
C ARG A 90 14.85 14.77 4.53
N SER A 91 15.20 15.80 5.30
CA SER A 91 15.75 17.05 4.74
C SER A 91 17.17 17.27 5.25
N ALA A 92 18.07 17.79 4.41
CA ALA A 92 19.48 17.96 4.78
C ALA A 92 20.12 19.20 4.18
N GLY A 93 21.05 19.83 4.93
CA GLY A 93 22.01 20.82 4.41
C GLY A 93 21.43 22.18 3.99
N CYS A 94 20.23 22.54 4.43
CA CYS A 94 19.55 23.76 4.02
C CYS A 94 19.60 24.85 5.10
N THR A 95 19.63 26.11 4.66
CA THR A 95 19.74 27.29 5.54
C THR A 95 18.37 27.95 5.74
N LEU A 96 18.28 28.88 6.69
CA LEU A 96 17.05 29.65 6.92
C LEU A 96 16.60 30.45 5.69
N ASP A 97 17.55 30.98 4.89
CA ASP A 97 17.25 31.73 3.67
C ASP A 97 16.84 30.82 2.49
N ASN A 98 17.22 29.54 2.56
CA ASN A 98 16.95 28.55 1.52
C ASN A 98 16.42 27.26 2.14
N PRO A 99 15.21 27.29 2.73
CA PRO A 99 14.69 26.17 3.50
C PRO A 99 14.40 24.96 2.61
N CYS A 100 14.45 23.78 3.23
CA CYS A 100 14.08 22.52 2.59
C CYS A 100 12.91 21.88 3.29
N ARG A 101 12.09 21.14 2.53
CA ARG A 101 10.89 20.54 3.04
C ARG A 101 10.68 19.15 2.46
N SER A 102 10.43 18.20 3.35
CA SER A 102 10.07 16.83 3.01
C SER A 102 8.80 16.40 3.73
N VAL A 103 7.79 15.95 3.00
CA VAL A 103 6.57 15.38 3.58
C VAL A 103 6.32 14.00 2.99
N ALA A 104 6.29 12.98 3.83
CA ALA A 104 5.95 11.61 3.44
C ALA A 104 4.70 11.13 4.19
N LEU A 105 3.64 10.75 3.47
CA LEU A 105 2.38 10.28 4.08
C LEU A 105 1.99 8.92 3.52
N SER A 106 1.85 7.91 4.38
CA SER A 106 1.49 6.55 3.96
C SER A 106 0.24 6.06 4.69
N PHE A 107 -0.85 5.89 3.93
CA PHE A 107 -2.16 5.42 4.36
C PHE A 107 -2.45 4.04 3.78
N GLN A 108 -2.40 3.02 4.64
CA GLN A 108 -2.64 1.63 4.27
C GLN A 108 -3.97 1.14 4.83
N VAL A 109 -4.94 0.86 3.96
CA VAL A 109 -6.19 0.16 4.32
C VAL A 109 -6.07 -1.31 3.96
N VAL A 110 -6.18 -2.21 4.95
CA VAL A 110 -6.19 -3.66 4.75
C VAL A 110 -7.52 -4.21 5.20
N THR A 111 -8.25 -4.89 4.31
CA THR A 111 -9.44 -5.65 4.65
C THR A 111 -9.18 -7.13 4.50
N VAL A 112 -9.70 -7.91 5.45
CA VAL A 112 -9.51 -9.36 5.51
C VAL A 112 -10.74 -9.99 6.13
N THR A 113 -11.07 -11.16 5.60
CA THR A 113 -12.23 -11.96 6.02
C THR A 113 -11.78 -13.28 6.65
N GLY A 114 -12.59 -13.78 7.58
CA GLY A 114 -12.47 -15.11 8.18
C GLY A 114 -11.77 -15.08 9.54
N THR A 115 -11.48 -16.28 10.06
CA THR A 115 -10.80 -16.44 11.35
C THR A 115 -9.28 -16.32 11.16
N ILE A 116 -8.75 -15.12 11.39
CA ILE A 116 -7.30 -14.86 11.32
C ILE A 116 -6.64 -15.44 12.58
N THR A 117 -5.75 -16.41 12.40
CA THR A 117 -4.99 -17.02 13.49
C THR A 117 -3.67 -16.28 13.77
N ARG A 118 -3.18 -15.51 12.79
CA ARG A 118 -1.95 -14.72 12.92
C ARG A 118 -2.03 -13.38 12.21
N LEU A 119 -1.92 -12.28 12.96
CA LEU A 119 -1.78 -10.93 12.41
C LEU A 119 -0.42 -10.34 12.80
N ASN A 120 0.43 -10.09 11.81
CA ASN A 120 1.68 -9.35 11.97
C ASN A 120 1.54 -8.00 11.26
N ALA A 121 1.25 -6.97 12.04
CA ALA A 121 1.12 -5.61 11.55
C ALA A 121 2.27 -4.75 12.07
N ALA A 122 3.00 -4.10 11.16
CA ALA A 122 4.05 -3.12 11.47
C ALA A 122 3.69 -1.80 10.79
N ASN A 123 3.73 -0.71 11.56
CA ASN A 123 3.48 0.64 11.07
C ASN A 123 4.56 1.54 11.63
N THR A 124 5.40 2.09 10.75
CA THR A 124 6.60 2.86 11.13
C THR A 124 6.64 4.15 10.35
N SER A 125 7.03 5.25 10.99
CA SER A 125 7.36 6.48 10.30
C SER A 125 8.71 6.98 10.79
N ARG A 126 9.38 7.82 10.00
CA ARG A 126 10.65 8.43 10.36
C ARG A 126 10.87 9.77 9.68
N ALA A 127 11.07 10.81 10.47
CA ALA A 127 11.39 12.17 9.99
C ALA A 127 12.79 12.58 10.48
N VAL A 128 13.65 13.06 9.58
CA VAL A 128 15.03 13.42 9.92
C VAL A 128 15.41 14.78 9.31
N ASN A 129 16.00 15.65 10.14
CA ASN A 129 16.68 16.86 9.71
C ASN A 129 18.19 16.68 9.94
N ASP A 130 18.97 16.63 8.87
CA ASP A 130 20.43 16.42 8.95
C ASP A 130 21.20 17.71 8.66
N HIS A 131 21.91 18.22 9.67
CA HIS A 131 22.74 19.42 9.58
C HIS A 131 22.00 20.59 8.89
N CYS A 132 20.82 20.92 9.39
CA CYS A 132 19.91 21.82 8.70
C CYS A 132 19.06 22.66 9.66
N ASP A 133 19.25 23.97 9.60
CA ASP A 133 18.50 24.94 10.40
C ASP A 133 17.18 25.34 9.71
N GLY A 134 17.13 25.26 8.37
CA GLY A 134 15.96 25.62 7.57
C GLY A 134 15.05 24.45 7.19
N CYS A 135 15.14 23.30 7.86
CA CYS A 135 14.45 22.09 7.42
C CYS A 135 13.06 21.88 8.05
N GLN A 136 12.09 21.57 7.19
CA GLN A 136 10.73 21.21 7.55
C GLN A 136 10.44 19.77 7.10
N THR A 137 10.61 18.80 8.00
CA THR A 137 10.46 17.38 7.66
C THR A 137 9.30 16.76 8.44
N PHE A 138 8.47 15.98 7.75
CA PHE A 138 7.37 15.24 8.36
C PHE A 138 7.15 13.89 7.71
N ALA A 139 6.96 12.85 8.52
CA ALA A 139 6.60 11.51 8.07
C ALA A 139 5.43 10.97 8.92
N GLY A 140 4.32 10.66 8.27
CA GLY A 140 3.12 10.12 8.91
C GLY A 140 2.72 8.78 8.32
N ALA A 141 2.66 7.73 9.15
CA ALA A 141 2.22 6.40 8.74
C ALA A 141 0.92 6.00 9.45
N TYR A 142 -0.12 5.70 8.68
CA TYR A 142 -1.48 5.39 9.11
C TYR A 142 -1.91 4.05 8.54
N GLN A 143 -2.15 3.07 9.42
CA GLN A 143 -2.53 1.72 9.03
C GLN A 143 -3.91 1.37 9.60
N PHE A 144 -4.84 1.00 8.72
CA PHE A 144 -6.22 0.65 9.04
C PHE A 144 -6.44 -0.82 8.70
N ILE A 145 -6.72 -1.64 9.71
CA ILE A 145 -6.97 -3.06 9.54
C ILE A 145 -8.43 -3.33 9.85
N VAL A 146 -9.14 -3.83 8.84
CA VAL A 146 -10.54 -4.24 8.92
C VAL A 146 -10.60 -5.75 8.89
N SER A 147 -10.97 -6.36 10.00
CA SER A 147 -11.14 -7.80 10.12
C SER A 147 -12.60 -8.15 10.36
N THR A 148 -13.17 -8.97 9.49
CA THR A 148 -14.56 -9.43 9.58
C THR A 148 -14.63 -10.96 9.58
N PRO A 149 -15.51 -11.59 10.38
CA PRO A 149 -15.69 -13.05 10.33
C PRO A 149 -16.52 -13.51 9.12
N TYR A 150 -17.27 -12.60 8.48
CA TYR A 150 -18.10 -12.85 7.29
C TYR A 150 -17.50 -12.22 6.05
N SER A 151 -17.95 -12.66 4.86
CA SER A 151 -17.59 -12.05 3.58
C SER A 151 -17.76 -10.54 3.63
N PHE A 152 -16.66 -9.83 3.36
CA PHE A 152 -16.62 -8.38 3.36
C PHE A 152 -15.85 -7.90 2.15
N THR A 153 -16.50 -7.05 1.36
CA THR A 153 -15.91 -6.34 0.24
C THR A 153 -16.37 -4.90 0.31
N LEU A 154 -15.48 -3.97 0.04
CA LEU A 154 -15.83 -2.55 0.03
C LEU A 154 -16.81 -2.29 -1.12
N SER A 155 -17.96 -1.71 -0.78
CA SER A 155 -18.96 -1.30 -1.76
C SER A 155 -18.42 -0.17 -2.65
N ARG A 156 -18.99 -0.01 -3.84
CA ARG A 156 -18.58 1.04 -4.78
C ARG A 156 -18.64 2.46 -4.16
N PRO A 157 -19.70 2.85 -3.41
CA PRO A 157 -19.72 4.14 -2.73
C PRO A 157 -18.55 4.32 -1.75
N VAL A 158 -18.24 3.30 -0.94
CA VAL A 158 -17.12 3.37 0.03
C VAL A 158 -15.77 3.52 -0.68
N ARG A 159 -15.56 2.84 -1.81
CA ARG A 159 -14.33 3.01 -2.60
C ARG A 159 -14.21 4.42 -3.20
N ASN A 160 -15.31 4.98 -3.68
CA ASN A 160 -15.31 6.35 -4.21
C ASN A 160 -14.97 7.37 -3.11
N GLU A 161 -15.48 7.14 -1.90
CA GLU A 161 -15.18 7.94 -0.71
C GLU A 161 -13.70 7.82 -0.30
N LEU A 162 -13.13 6.61 -0.31
CA LEU A 162 -11.69 6.40 -0.09
C LEU A 162 -10.84 7.10 -1.15
N ALA A 163 -11.21 7.01 -2.44
CA ALA A 163 -10.53 7.71 -3.52
C ALA A 163 -10.62 9.25 -3.38
N ARG A 164 -11.68 9.77 -2.76
CA ARG A 164 -11.75 11.20 -2.42
C ARG A 164 -10.80 11.56 -1.29
N LEU A 165 -10.68 10.72 -0.28
CA LEU A 165 -9.75 10.92 0.84
C LEU A 165 -8.28 10.82 0.37
N GLU A 166 -7.97 9.91 -0.55
CA GLU A 166 -6.69 9.82 -1.26
C GLU A 166 -6.36 11.15 -1.97
N ARG A 167 -7.27 11.71 -2.77
CA ARG A 167 -7.02 13.01 -3.42
C ARG A 167 -6.75 14.13 -2.42
N ARG A 168 -7.52 14.19 -1.33
CA ARG A 168 -7.31 15.19 -0.26
C ARG A 168 -5.98 14.99 0.47
N LEU A 169 -5.51 13.75 0.59
CA LEU A 169 -4.19 13.44 1.12
C LEU A 169 -3.09 13.97 0.20
N GLY A 170 -3.17 13.71 -1.10
CA GLY A 170 -2.21 14.25 -2.07
C GLY A 170 -2.25 15.78 -2.17
N GLU A 171 -3.40 16.42 -1.98
CA GLU A 171 -3.49 17.88 -1.87
C GLU A 171 -2.78 18.40 -0.61
N LEU A 172 -2.95 17.70 0.52
CA LEU A 172 -2.34 18.05 1.80
C LEU A 172 -0.82 17.90 1.76
N GLU A 173 -0.31 16.83 1.17
CA GLU A 173 1.11 16.52 1.03
C GLU A 173 1.86 17.62 0.23
N ARG A 174 1.27 18.10 -0.87
CA ARG A 174 1.82 19.20 -1.70
C ARG A 174 1.56 20.59 -1.12
N SER A 175 0.81 20.69 -0.02
CA SER A 175 0.46 21.97 0.57
C SER A 175 1.69 22.66 1.17
N ARG A 176 1.71 23.99 1.10
CA ARG A 176 2.73 24.84 1.73
C ARG A 176 2.37 25.23 3.17
N GLU A 177 1.46 24.49 3.79
CA GLU A 177 1.03 24.77 5.15
C GLU A 177 2.13 24.43 6.16
N PRO A 178 2.11 25.07 7.36
CA PRO A 178 3.00 24.68 8.44
C PRO A 178 2.90 23.18 8.73
N ILE A 179 4.03 22.53 9.03
CA ILE A 179 4.08 21.07 9.29
C ILE A 179 3.10 20.64 10.40
N ALA A 180 2.91 21.47 11.43
CA ALA A 180 1.92 21.21 12.47
C ALA A 180 0.48 21.13 11.91
N THR A 181 0.15 21.98 10.94
CA THR A 181 -1.15 21.97 10.25
C THR A 181 -1.26 20.73 9.36
N VAL A 182 -0.20 20.39 8.62
CA VAL A 182 -0.16 19.16 7.81
C VAL A 182 -0.42 17.93 8.66
N ARG A 183 0.26 17.81 9.81
CA ARG A 183 0.05 16.73 10.78
C ARG A 183 -1.41 16.68 11.27
N SER A 184 -1.95 17.81 11.72
CA SER A 184 -3.33 17.88 12.25
C SER A 184 -4.38 17.48 11.20
N ARG A 185 -4.18 17.90 9.94
CA ARG A 185 -5.08 17.55 8.83
C ARG A 185 -4.93 16.09 8.41
N ALA A 186 -3.72 15.54 8.41
CA ALA A 186 -3.49 14.12 8.16
C ALA A 186 -4.18 13.26 9.23
N ASP A 187 -4.12 13.68 10.50
CA ASP A 187 -4.84 13.01 11.60
C ASP A 187 -6.36 13.07 11.41
N SER A 188 -6.88 14.21 10.93
CA SER A 188 -8.29 14.38 10.63
C SER A 188 -8.73 13.51 9.45
N LEU A 189 -7.95 13.44 8.38
CA LEU A 189 -8.19 12.52 7.25
C LEU A 189 -8.19 11.06 7.71
N ALA A 190 -7.28 10.67 8.60
CA ALA A 190 -7.26 9.33 9.19
C ALA A 190 -8.52 9.03 10.00
N ALA A 191 -9.03 10.00 10.77
CA ALA A 191 -10.29 9.84 11.49
C ALA A 191 -11.48 9.68 10.53
N GLU A 192 -11.50 10.40 9.40
CA GLU A 192 -12.52 10.23 8.36
C GLU A 192 -12.47 8.83 7.72
N VAL A 193 -11.28 8.31 7.43
CA VAL A 193 -11.09 6.92 6.96
C VAL A 193 -11.66 5.92 7.98
N VAL A 194 -11.34 6.09 9.27
CA VAL A 194 -11.87 5.20 10.33
C VAL A 194 -13.40 5.23 10.37
N ASN A 195 -14.01 6.42 10.32
CA ASN A 195 -15.46 6.56 10.37
C ASN A 195 -16.13 5.93 9.14
N LEU A 196 -15.56 6.15 7.95
CA LEU A 196 -16.02 5.54 6.71
C LEU A 196 -15.96 4.00 6.78
N LEU A 197 -14.83 3.45 7.22
CA LEU A 197 -14.64 1.99 7.33
C LEU A 197 -15.56 1.38 8.40
N ARG A 198 -15.76 2.04 9.55
CA ARG A 198 -16.72 1.60 10.57
C ARG A 198 -18.15 1.56 10.03
N GLY A 199 -18.56 2.60 9.30
CA GLY A 199 -19.86 2.64 8.64
C GLY A 199 -20.03 1.54 7.59
N ALA A 200 -18.99 1.30 6.76
CA ALA A 200 -18.97 0.23 5.77
C ALA A 200 -19.12 -1.16 6.42
N VAL A 201 -18.44 -1.39 7.54
CA VAL A 201 -18.52 -2.64 8.30
C VAL A 201 -19.89 -2.82 8.96
N ALA A 202 -20.47 -1.76 9.53
CA ALA A 202 -21.78 -1.81 10.17
C ALA A 202 -22.93 -2.08 9.19
N SER A 203 -22.79 -1.63 7.95
CA SER A 203 -23.77 -1.79 6.88
C SER A 203 -23.57 -3.04 6.01
N ALA A 204 -22.45 -3.74 6.18
CA ALA A 204 -22.17 -4.95 5.42
C ALA A 204 -23.24 -6.03 5.70
N PRO A 205 -23.74 -6.73 4.66
CA PRO A 205 -24.63 -7.85 4.86
C PRO A 205 -23.99 -8.87 5.80
N ARG A 206 -24.69 -9.27 6.87
CA ARG A 206 -24.28 -10.40 7.69
C ARG A 206 -24.57 -11.66 6.87
N GLY A 207 -23.57 -12.11 6.11
CA GLY A 207 -23.65 -13.38 5.40
C GLY A 207 -23.81 -14.57 6.36
N GLU A 208 -24.00 -15.76 5.79
CA GLU A 208 -23.96 -17.01 6.54
C GLU A 208 -22.67 -17.09 7.37
N ALA A 209 -22.79 -17.46 8.65
CA ALA A 209 -21.63 -17.52 9.53
C ALA A 209 -20.63 -18.56 9.04
N VAL A 210 -19.42 -18.11 8.70
CA VAL A 210 -18.30 -19.01 8.38
C VAL A 210 -17.94 -19.86 9.61
N ASN A 211 -18.40 -19.46 10.82
CA ASN A 211 -18.42 -20.31 12.00
C ASN A 211 -19.49 -19.84 13.02
N PRO A 212 -20.59 -20.59 13.25
CA PRO A 212 -21.64 -20.21 14.19
C PRO A 212 -21.21 -20.25 15.67
N LEU A 213 -20.02 -20.80 15.98
CA LEU A 213 -19.50 -20.92 17.36
C LEU A 213 -18.58 -19.78 17.79
N GLN A 214 -18.29 -18.81 16.92
CA GLN A 214 -17.46 -17.65 17.26
C GLN A 214 -18.23 -16.35 17.03
N SER A 215 -18.70 -15.74 18.11
CA SER A 215 -19.24 -14.37 18.12
C SER A 215 -18.13 -13.33 17.96
N PHE A 216 -17.41 -13.36 16.83
CA PHE A 216 -16.43 -12.33 16.51
C PHE A 216 -17.14 -11.04 16.09
N ARG A 217 -16.83 -9.93 16.75
CA ARG A 217 -17.31 -8.61 16.32
C ARG A 217 -16.37 -8.06 15.23
N PRO A 218 -16.92 -7.57 14.11
CA PRO A 218 -16.12 -6.86 13.13
C PRO A 218 -15.34 -5.72 13.80
N THR A 219 -14.04 -5.65 13.54
CA THR A 219 -13.17 -4.67 14.21
C THR A 219 -12.40 -3.88 13.16
N VAL A 220 -12.43 -2.55 13.32
CA VAL A 220 -11.55 -1.62 12.60
C VAL A 220 -10.50 -1.15 13.60
N THR A 221 -9.25 -1.55 13.38
CA THR A 221 -8.11 -1.10 14.19
C THR A 221 -7.29 -0.11 13.38
N MET A 222 -7.15 1.10 13.88
CA MET A 222 -6.23 2.09 13.33
C MET A 222 -4.96 2.11 14.19
N ARG A 223 -3.81 2.03 13.51
CA ARG A 223 -2.49 2.20 14.09
C ARG A 223 -1.87 3.44 13.48
N ARG A 224 -1.51 4.39 14.33
CA ARG A 224 -0.84 5.64 13.95
C ARG A 224 0.58 5.64 14.49
N HIS A 225 1.52 6.05 13.65
CA HIS A 225 2.90 6.26 14.05
C HIS A 225 3.42 7.58 13.49
N ILE A 226 4.00 8.40 14.37
CA ILE A 226 4.63 9.68 14.04
C ILE A 226 5.89 9.80 14.88
N ASP A 227 7.02 10.02 14.19
CA ASP A 227 8.30 10.42 14.75
C ASP A 227 8.38 11.95 14.95
#